data_AF-A0A952WIB0-F1
#
_entry.id   AF-A0A952WIB0-F1
#
_cell.length_a   1.000
_cell.length_b   1.000
_cell.length_c   1.000
_cell.angle_alpha   90.00
_cell.angle_beta   90.00
_cell.angle_gamma   90.00
#
_symmetry.space_group_name_H-M   'P 1'
#
loop_
_entity.id
_entity.type
_entity.pdbx_description
1 polymer ?
#
loop_
_entity_poly.entity_id
_entity_poly.type
_entity_poly.pdbx_seq_one_letter_code
_entity_poly.pdbx_strand_id
1 'polypeptide(L)'
;MNQFVIAFVVGAAATASVVRAQGTLTASYQVSQANAHYVLPNSTTVGNFGQTSTPPGTGNDFSATENRLFNNNGFSGRGFAVVAATFNPTSPGVGGPFWGATLDACTSAEVFASNIGPHRLEESYGRAYGEISFNLSQGLAWTWNGVSQGTSYNTGSYHAVTAEFTLTDINTGFSYVNMSDTTINGVGNFFIPFALGGYLPPGDYRLTWLHESICTGGNTPYGFYPTAFGGAPLVSCIPSTFSLFPVPTPSTAAAFSLAGLIATRRRRH
;
A
#
# COMPACT_ATOMS: atom_id res chain seq x y z
N MET A 1 -22.39 -68.52 -1.44
CA MET A 1 -22.02 -67.59 -2.52
C MET A 1 -22.33 -66.18 -2.06
N ASN A 2 -21.32 -65.30 -2.00
CA ASN A 2 -21.41 -63.85 -2.19
C ASN A 2 -19.99 -63.28 -2.10
N GLN A 3 -19.36 -63.13 -3.27
CA GLN A 3 -18.08 -62.42 -3.41
C GLN A 3 -18.34 -60.92 -3.36
N PHE A 4 -17.76 -60.23 -2.39
CA PHE A 4 -17.68 -58.77 -2.39
C PHE A 4 -16.59 -58.33 -3.37
N VAL A 5 -17.00 -57.70 -4.48
CA VAL A 5 -16.09 -56.99 -5.38
C VAL A 5 -15.86 -55.60 -4.78
N ILE A 6 -14.69 -55.40 -4.17
CA ILE A 6 -14.21 -54.06 -3.83
C ILE A 6 -13.66 -53.46 -5.14
N ALA A 7 -14.47 -52.65 -5.81
CA ALA A 7 -14.01 -51.82 -6.91
C ALA A 7 -13.13 -50.70 -6.34
N PHE A 8 -11.81 -50.90 -6.40
CA PHE A 8 -10.82 -49.86 -6.20
C PHE A 8 -10.94 -48.88 -7.38
N VAL A 9 -11.74 -47.83 -7.21
CA VAL A 9 -11.69 -46.66 -8.10
C VAL A 9 -10.39 -45.95 -7.76
N VAL A 10 -9.33 -46.30 -8.50
CA VAL A 10 -8.13 -45.48 -8.61
C VAL A 10 -8.57 -44.19 -9.30
N GLY A 11 -9.07 -43.25 -8.50
CA GLY A 11 -9.23 -41.88 -8.93
C GLY A 11 -7.84 -41.38 -9.27
N ALA A 12 -7.57 -41.21 -10.56
CA ALA A 12 -6.44 -40.44 -11.03
C ALA A 12 -6.54 -39.07 -10.36
N ALA A 13 -5.79 -38.89 -9.28
CA ALA A 13 -5.36 -37.59 -8.85
C ALA A 13 -4.51 -37.07 -10.00
N ALA A 14 -5.18 -36.47 -10.99
CA ALA A 14 -4.54 -35.51 -11.84
C ALA A 14 -3.98 -34.47 -10.86
N THR A 15 -2.70 -34.62 -10.53
CA THR A 15 -1.85 -33.50 -10.15
C THR A 15 -1.83 -32.60 -11.38
N ALA A 16 -2.94 -31.90 -11.62
CA ALA A 16 -2.91 -30.66 -12.34
C ALA A 16 -1.94 -29.83 -11.53
N SER A 17 -0.68 -29.81 -11.98
CA SER A 17 0.24 -28.74 -11.68
C SER A 17 -0.60 -27.49 -11.82
N VAL A 18 -0.93 -26.87 -10.68
CA VAL A 18 -1.63 -25.59 -10.66
C VAL A 18 -0.62 -24.63 -11.27
N VAL A 19 -0.62 -24.55 -12.59
CA VAL A 19 0.01 -23.47 -13.33
C VAL A 19 -0.79 -22.27 -12.87
N ARG A 20 -0.32 -21.62 -11.80
CA ARG A 20 -0.86 -20.34 -11.37
C ARG A 20 -0.69 -19.45 -12.59
N ALA A 21 -1.79 -19.14 -13.26
CA ALA A 21 -1.85 -18.10 -14.27
C ALA A 21 -1.22 -16.85 -13.64
N GLN A 22 -0.10 -16.42 -14.22
CA GLN A 22 0.79 -15.43 -13.64
C GLN A 22 0.71 -14.13 -14.43
N GLY A 23 0.80 -13.00 -13.74
CA GLY A 23 1.23 -11.76 -14.35
C GLY A 23 2.75 -11.75 -14.55
N THR A 24 3.26 -10.72 -15.19
CA THR A 24 4.68 -10.46 -15.38
C THR A 24 5.02 -9.12 -14.76
N LEU A 25 5.97 -9.07 -13.83
CA LEU A 25 6.40 -7.81 -13.22
C LEU A 25 7.13 -6.97 -14.26
N THR A 26 6.73 -5.71 -14.45
CA THR A 26 7.35 -4.82 -15.44
C THR A 26 8.14 -3.69 -14.79
N ALA A 27 7.70 -3.20 -13.64
CA ALA A 27 8.45 -2.24 -12.85
C ALA A 27 8.07 -2.28 -11.38
N SER A 28 8.99 -1.82 -10.54
CA SER A 28 8.75 -1.50 -9.14
C SER A 28 9.51 -0.22 -8.80
N TYR A 29 8.91 0.62 -7.98
CA TYR A 29 9.50 1.89 -7.55
C TYR A 29 9.01 2.24 -6.15
N GLN A 30 9.85 2.89 -5.35
CA GLN A 30 9.45 3.41 -4.06
C GLN A 30 10.12 4.74 -3.75
N VAL A 31 9.45 5.52 -2.90
CA VAL A 31 10.01 6.70 -2.24
C VAL A 31 9.66 6.64 -0.77
N SER A 32 10.68 6.67 0.08
CA SER A 32 10.57 7.07 1.47
C SER A 32 11.20 8.45 1.59
N GLN A 33 10.47 9.41 2.15
CA GLN A 33 10.93 10.78 2.36
C GLN A 33 10.55 11.23 3.77
N ALA A 34 11.46 11.89 4.45
CA ALA A 34 11.19 12.50 5.74
C ALA A 34 11.95 13.81 5.89
N ASN A 35 11.31 14.82 6.48
CA ASN A 35 11.91 16.12 6.72
C ASN A 35 11.55 16.62 8.12
N ALA A 36 12.43 17.43 8.69
CA ALA A 36 12.15 18.27 9.85
C ALA A 36 12.92 19.58 9.70
N HIS A 37 12.22 20.70 9.54
CA HIS A 37 12.84 21.97 9.19
C HIS A 37 12.00 23.18 9.59
N TYR A 38 12.63 24.35 9.48
CA TYR A 38 11.96 25.63 9.52
C TYR A 38 12.54 26.58 8.47
N VAL A 39 11.79 27.64 8.17
CA VAL A 39 12.12 28.66 7.18
C VAL A 39 12.15 30.01 7.87
N LEU A 40 13.27 30.72 7.76
CA LEU A 40 13.47 32.06 8.34
C LEU A 40 12.76 33.16 7.51
N PRO A 41 12.62 34.39 8.02
CA PRO A 41 11.95 35.50 7.33
C PRO A 41 12.61 35.88 5.99
N ASN A 42 13.92 35.64 5.88
CA ASN A 42 14.72 35.81 4.67
C ASN A 42 14.66 34.60 3.71
N SER A 43 13.73 33.67 3.92
CA SER A 43 13.56 32.43 3.14
C SER A 43 14.72 31.44 3.23
N THR A 44 15.60 31.57 4.22
CA THR A 44 16.62 30.56 4.49
C THR A 44 15.97 29.35 5.16
N THR A 45 16.12 28.17 4.56
CA THR A 45 15.66 26.91 5.12
C THR A 45 16.74 26.28 5.99
N VAL A 46 16.37 25.90 7.21
CA VAL A 46 17.25 25.24 8.17
C VAL A 46 16.59 23.96 8.65
N GLY A 47 17.21 22.82 8.40
CA GLY A 47 16.59 21.53 8.73
C GLY A 47 17.38 20.31 8.30
N ASN A 48 16.77 19.15 8.53
CA ASN A 48 17.24 17.85 8.07
C ASN A 48 16.24 17.31 7.04
N PHE A 49 16.75 16.92 5.88
CA PHE A 49 15.97 16.44 4.74
C PHE A 49 16.53 15.09 4.29
N GLY A 50 15.65 14.18 3.92
CA GLY A 50 16.05 12.85 3.50
C GLY A 50 15.06 12.25 2.54
N GLN A 51 15.58 11.59 1.52
CA GLN A 51 14.81 10.79 0.61
C GLN A 51 15.63 9.57 0.20
N THR A 52 15.03 8.40 0.35
CA THR A 52 15.53 7.15 -0.20
C THR A 52 14.54 6.68 -1.25
N SER A 53 14.99 6.58 -2.50
CA SER A 53 14.22 5.97 -3.59
C SER A 53 14.99 4.81 -4.19
N THR A 54 14.29 3.78 -4.66
CA THR A 54 14.89 2.81 -5.56
C THR A 54 14.74 3.31 -6.99
N PRO A 55 15.75 3.13 -7.86
CA PRO A 55 15.56 3.35 -9.28
C PRO A 55 14.39 2.48 -9.79
N PRO A 56 13.54 2.98 -10.69
CA PRO A 56 12.52 2.17 -11.32
C PRO A 56 13.13 0.92 -11.97
N GLY A 57 12.51 -0.25 -11.77
CA GLY A 57 12.80 -1.44 -12.57
C GLY A 57 13.80 -2.45 -11.99
N THR A 58 13.98 -2.51 -10.67
CA THR A 58 14.73 -3.63 -10.06
C THR A 58 13.90 -4.92 -10.02
N GLY A 59 12.59 -4.81 -9.79
CA GLY A 59 11.68 -5.95 -9.64
C GLY A 59 12.00 -6.85 -8.43
N ASN A 60 12.78 -6.34 -7.48
CA ASN A 60 13.17 -7.03 -6.25
C ASN A 60 12.36 -6.50 -5.07
N ASP A 61 12.17 -7.34 -4.06
CA ASP A 61 11.62 -6.92 -2.78
C ASP A 61 12.38 -5.69 -2.28
N PHE A 62 11.66 -4.74 -1.69
CA PHE A 62 12.25 -3.51 -1.22
C PHE A 62 11.72 -3.12 0.14
N SER A 63 12.58 -2.42 0.88
CA SER A 63 12.23 -1.70 2.09
C SER A 63 13.13 -0.47 2.17
N ALA A 64 12.53 0.68 2.43
CA ALA A 64 13.24 1.92 2.66
C ALA A 64 12.68 2.62 3.88
N THR A 65 13.56 3.21 4.67
CA THR A 65 13.21 3.94 5.88
C THR A 65 13.94 5.27 5.87
N GLU A 66 13.18 6.35 6.07
CA GLU A 66 13.69 7.68 6.31
C GLU A 66 13.25 8.13 7.70
N ASN A 67 14.20 8.63 8.47
CA ASN A 67 13.95 9.10 9.83
C ASN A 67 14.80 10.34 10.08
N ARG A 68 14.17 11.51 9.99
CA ARG A 68 14.87 12.80 10.05
C ARG A 68 14.42 13.56 11.28
N LEU A 69 15.15 13.36 12.36
CA LEU A 69 15.12 14.21 13.53
C LEU A 69 15.95 15.47 13.25
N PHE A 70 15.43 16.62 13.66
CA PHE A 70 16.18 17.87 13.68
C PHE A 70 15.92 18.59 15.00
N ASN A 71 16.99 19.10 15.61
CA ASN A 71 16.94 19.89 16.83
C ASN A 71 18.01 20.98 16.77
N ASN A 72 17.59 22.23 16.60
CA ASN A 72 18.48 23.38 16.53
C ASN A 72 17.72 24.69 16.77
N ASN A 73 18.38 25.68 17.38
CA ASN A 73 17.88 27.06 17.51
C ASN A 73 16.42 27.19 17.99
N GLY A 74 16.02 26.36 18.95
CA GLY A 74 14.67 26.39 19.52
C GLY A 74 13.62 25.63 18.72
N PHE A 75 13.96 25.03 17.57
CA PHE A 75 13.11 24.07 16.86
C PHE A 75 13.50 22.64 17.22
N SER A 76 12.52 21.78 17.43
CA SER A 76 12.70 20.34 17.40
C SER A 76 11.52 19.67 16.72
N GLY A 77 11.81 18.83 15.73
CA GLY A 77 10.81 18.06 14.99
C GLY A 77 11.40 16.80 14.37
N ARG A 78 10.52 15.91 13.92
CA ARG A 78 10.88 14.63 13.31
C ARG A 78 9.91 14.28 12.19
N GLY A 79 10.47 14.02 11.03
CA GLY A 79 9.79 13.27 9.97
C GLY A 79 10.18 11.80 10.02
N PHE A 80 9.25 10.92 9.68
CA PHE A 80 9.49 9.49 9.54
C PHE A 80 8.65 8.91 8.39
N ALA A 81 9.27 8.04 7.60
CA ALA A 81 8.59 7.30 6.56
C ALA A 81 9.22 5.91 6.38
N VAL A 82 8.38 4.90 6.21
CA VAL A 82 8.76 3.55 5.83
C VAL A 82 7.88 3.14 4.67
N VAL A 83 8.47 2.51 3.67
CA VAL A 83 7.75 1.86 2.58
C VAL A 83 8.40 0.54 2.26
N ALA A 84 7.60 -0.48 2.00
CA ALA A 84 8.10 -1.79 1.63
C ALA A 84 7.14 -2.52 0.68
N ALA A 85 7.72 -3.44 -0.09
CA ALA A 85 6.96 -4.47 -0.78
C ALA A 85 7.73 -5.79 -0.76
N THR A 86 7.00 -6.87 -0.49
CA THR A 86 7.49 -8.25 -0.59
C THR A 86 6.68 -8.96 -1.65
N PHE A 87 7.32 -9.33 -2.76
CA PHE A 87 6.68 -9.94 -3.91
C PHE A 87 6.35 -11.42 -3.65
N ASN A 88 5.38 -11.93 -4.41
CA ASN A 88 5.11 -13.35 -4.52
C ASN A 88 5.12 -13.77 -6.00
N PRO A 89 6.06 -14.62 -6.45
CA PRO A 89 7.22 -15.11 -5.69
C PRO A 89 8.17 -13.96 -5.31
N THR A 90 8.97 -14.15 -4.26
CA THR A 90 9.91 -13.16 -3.74
C THR A 90 10.93 -12.74 -4.79
N SER A 91 11.15 -11.43 -4.92
CA SER A 91 12.13 -10.82 -5.83
C SER A 91 12.18 -11.45 -7.23
N PRO A 92 11.07 -11.43 -7.99
CA PRO A 92 10.98 -12.10 -9.27
C PRO A 92 11.86 -11.45 -10.35
N GLY A 93 12.32 -10.22 -10.12
CA GLY A 93 12.98 -9.40 -11.12
C GLY A 93 12.00 -8.87 -12.16
N VAL A 94 12.41 -7.83 -12.90
CA VAL A 94 11.64 -7.37 -14.07
C VAL A 94 11.62 -8.45 -15.14
N GLY A 95 10.43 -8.70 -15.70
CA GLY A 95 10.16 -9.81 -16.62
C GLY A 95 9.86 -11.14 -15.91
N GLY A 96 10.01 -11.20 -14.59
CA GLY A 96 9.68 -12.36 -13.78
C GLY A 96 8.19 -12.51 -13.50
N PRO A 97 7.78 -13.67 -12.97
CA PRO A 97 6.39 -13.93 -12.60
C PRO A 97 5.92 -13.01 -11.47
N PHE A 98 4.69 -12.50 -11.56
CA PHE A 98 4.05 -11.69 -10.53
C PHE A 98 2.68 -12.30 -10.17
N TRP A 99 2.53 -12.72 -8.92
CA TRP A 99 1.27 -13.24 -8.39
C TRP A 99 0.66 -12.31 -7.35
N GLY A 100 1.42 -11.34 -6.84
CA GLY A 100 0.97 -10.44 -5.79
C GLY A 100 2.13 -9.87 -5.02
N ALA A 101 1.80 -9.07 -4.01
CA ALA A 101 2.76 -8.51 -3.08
C ALA A 101 2.10 -8.18 -1.75
N THR A 102 2.86 -8.32 -0.67
CA THR A 102 2.55 -7.66 0.61
C THR A 102 3.14 -6.26 0.55
N LEU A 103 2.33 -5.26 0.87
CA LEU A 103 2.66 -3.84 0.74
C LEU A 103 2.61 -3.23 2.13
N ASP A 104 3.61 -2.42 2.43
CA ASP A 104 3.66 -1.61 3.64
C ASP A 104 3.98 -0.17 3.26
N ALA A 105 3.30 0.76 3.91
CA ALA A 105 3.70 2.15 3.97
C ALA A 105 3.26 2.69 5.33
N CYS A 106 4.17 3.36 6.03
CA CYS A 106 3.89 4.03 7.29
C CYS A 106 4.61 5.37 7.34
N THR A 107 3.93 6.42 7.79
CA THR A 107 4.52 7.74 7.99
C THR A 107 4.21 8.29 9.37
N SER A 108 5.09 9.17 9.83
CA SER A 108 4.85 10.01 10.99
C SER A 108 5.51 11.37 10.82
N ALA A 109 4.88 12.40 11.37
CA ALA A 109 5.41 13.74 11.43
C ALA A 109 5.07 14.35 12.78
N GLU A 110 6.04 14.99 13.43
CA GLU A 110 5.87 15.55 14.76
C GLU A 110 6.76 16.78 14.93
N VAL A 111 6.19 17.90 15.37
CA VAL A 111 6.95 19.04 15.89
C VAL A 111 6.86 19.01 17.41
N PHE A 112 7.97 18.67 18.05
CA PHE A 112 8.06 18.55 19.51
C PHE A 112 8.04 19.92 20.19
N ALA A 113 8.78 20.88 19.62
CA ALA A 113 8.89 22.23 20.17
C ALA A 113 9.26 23.25 19.09
N SER A 114 8.73 24.46 19.23
CA SER A 114 9.20 25.60 18.45
C SER A 114 9.19 26.90 19.25
N ASN A 115 10.38 27.36 19.61
CA ASN A 115 10.66 28.68 20.19
C ASN A 115 11.58 29.49 19.28
N ILE A 116 11.61 29.16 18.00
CA ILE A 116 12.42 29.88 17.02
C ILE A 116 11.91 31.32 17.00
N GLY A 117 12.83 32.28 16.91
CA GLY A 117 12.49 33.69 16.65
C GLY A 117 11.64 33.86 15.37
N PRO A 118 11.37 35.09 14.89
CA PRO A 118 10.46 35.27 13.76
C PRO A 118 10.85 34.34 12.62
N HIS A 119 9.93 33.48 12.20
CA HIS A 119 10.10 32.49 11.15
C HIS A 119 8.85 32.49 10.28
N ARG A 120 8.99 32.03 9.05
CA ARG A 120 7.89 31.93 8.09
C ARG A 120 7.12 30.64 8.25
N LEU A 121 7.82 29.53 8.43
CA LEU A 121 7.23 28.20 8.41
C LEU A 121 8.08 27.27 9.26
N GLU A 122 7.42 26.31 9.87
CA GLU A 122 8.04 25.14 10.47
C GLU A 122 7.29 23.90 10.01
N GLU A 123 8.00 22.81 9.78
CA GLU A 123 7.40 21.61 9.24
C GLU A 123 8.16 20.36 9.68
N SER A 124 7.38 19.35 10.06
CA SER A 124 7.80 17.96 10.00
C SER A 124 6.93 17.22 8.99
N TYR A 125 7.56 16.35 8.22
CA TYR A 125 6.94 15.72 7.06
C TYR A 125 7.42 14.28 6.92
N GLY A 126 6.51 13.37 6.58
CA GLY A 126 6.82 12.00 6.22
C GLY A 126 5.98 11.56 5.03
N ARG A 127 6.61 11.00 4.00
CA ARG A 127 5.96 10.44 2.81
C ARG A 127 6.51 9.07 2.47
N ALA A 128 5.60 8.12 2.29
CA ALA A 128 5.88 6.75 1.88
C ALA A 128 5.05 6.43 0.64
N TYR A 129 5.69 6.27 -0.51
CA TYR A 129 5.05 5.97 -1.79
C TYR A 129 5.64 4.68 -2.38
N GLY A 130 4.77 3.77 -2.79
CA GLY A 130 5.16 2.59 -3.53
C GLY A 130 4.38 2.46 -4.83
N GLU A 131 5.04 1.87 -5.82
CA GLU A 131 4.47 1.57 -7.13
C GLU A 131 4.93 0.20 -7.60
N ILE A 132 3.99 -0.57 -8.14
CA ILE A 132 4.24 -1.83 -8.84
C ILE A 132 3.51 -1.77 -10.17
N SER A 133 4.22 -2.02 -11.27
CA SER A 133 3.61 -2.20 -12.59
C SER A 133 3.78 -3.65 -13.05
N PHE A 134 2.74 -4.21 -13.65
CA PHE A 134 2.74 -5.59 -14.14
C PHE A 134 1.88 -5.74 -15.39
N ASN A 135 2.21 -6.72 -16.22
CA ASN A 135 1.47 -7.10 -17.41
C ASN A 135 0.70 -8.41 -17.18
N LEU A 136 -0.50 -8.52 -17.74
CA LEU A 136 -1.30 -9.73 -17.80
C LEU A 136 -1.48 -10.16 -19.26
N SER A 137 -1.00 -11.34 -19.61
CA SER A 137 -1.21 -11.94 -20.94
C SER A 137 -2.59 -12.57 -21.12
N GLN A 138 -3.28 -12.85 -20.01
CA GLN A 138 -4.64 -13.37 -19.95
C GLN A 138 -5.38 -12.68 -18.80
N GLY A 139 -6.71 -12.72 -18.80
CA GLY A 139 -7.49 -12.15 -17.72
C GLY A 139 -7.35 -12.95 -16.41
N LEU A 140 -7.25 -12.24 -15.29
CA LEU A 140 -7.10 -12.83 -13.95
C LEU A 140 -8.12 -12.23 -12.98
N ALA A 141 -8.51 -13.02 -11.98
CA ALA A 141 -9.15 -12.49 -10.79
C ALA A 141 -8.10 -11.84 -9.88
N TRP A 142 -8.50 -10.81 -9.14
CA TRP A 142 -7.61 -10.13 -8.21
C TRP A 142 -8.31 -9.82 -6.90
N THR A 143 -7.52 -9.67 -5.84
CA THR A 143 -7.96 -9.15 -4.55
C THR A 143 -6.93 -8.19 -3.98
N TRP A 144 -7.38 -7.17 -3.26
CA TRP A 144 -6.54 -6.30 -2.44
C TRP A 144 -7.19 -6.10 -1.08
N ASN A 145 -6.54 -6.61 -0.04
CA ASN A 145 -7.05 -6.56 1.33
C ASN A 145 -6.05 -5.84 2.23
N GLY A 146 -6.53 -5.07 3.17
CA GLY A 146 -5.67 -4.36 4.10
C GLY A 146 -6.44 -3.47 5.05
N VAL A 147 -5.71 -2.57 5.70
CA VAL A 147 -6.27 -1.53 6.55
C VAL A 147 -5.61 -0.21 6.22
N SER A 148 -6.43 0.81 6.01
CA SER A 148 -6.00 2.21 5.93
C SER A 148 -6.13 2.82 7.33
N GLN A 149 -5.05 3.36 7.90
CA GLN A 149 -5.16 4.09 9.16
C GLN A 149 -4.46 5.44 9.12
N GLY A 150 -5.05 6.41 9.80
CA GLY A 150 -4.56 7.78 9.89
C GLY A 150 -5.07 8.45 11.15
N THR A 151 -4.15 8.99 11.95
CA THR A 151 -4.47 9.75 13.14
C THR A 151 -3.73 11.08 13.12
N SER A 152 -4.50 12.16 13.23
CA SER A 152 -3.99 13.49 13.49
C SER A 152 -4.58 14.07 14.78
N TYR A 153 -4.06 15.21 15.20
CA TYR A 153 -4.44 15.86 16.46
C TYR A 153 -4.79 17.33 16.23
N ASN A 154 -5.50 17.94 17.17
CA ASN A 154 -5.77 19.38 17.12
C ASN A 154 -4.92 20.10 18.17
N THR A 155 -3.82 20.72 17.76
CA THR A 155 -2.93 21.51 18.64
C THR A 155 -2.87 22.99 18.24
N GLY A 156 -3.67 23.39 17.25
CA GLY A 156 -3.61 24.73 16.64
C GLY A 156 -2.73 24.79 15.38
N SER A 157 -1.73 23.93 15.23
CA SER A 157 -0.96 23.79 13.98
C SER A 157 -1.75 23.05 12.90
N TYR A 158 -1.30 23.12 11.65
CA TYR A 158 -1.85 22.31 10.57
C TYR A 158 -1.28 20.90 10.65
N HIS A 159 -2.16 19.94 10.89
CA HIS A 159 -1.87 18.52 10.87
C HIS A 159 -2.71 17.88 9.77
N ALA A 160 -2.06 17.17 8.86
CA ALA A 160 -2.74 16.36 7.86
C ALA A 160 -2.11 14.98 7.79
N VAL A 161 -2.96 13.97 7.67
CA VAL A 161 -2.55 12.62 7.32
C VAL A 161 -3.41 12.16 6.17
N THR A 162 -2.77 11.69 5.10
CA THR A 162 -3.42 11.24 3.86
C THR A 162 -2.96 9.82 3.54
N ALA A 163 -3.90 8.99 3.08
CA ALA A 163 -3.67 7.65 2.55
C ALA A 163 -4.32 7.55 1.16
N GLU A 164 -3.60 7.10 0.15
CA GLU A 164 -4.14 6.91 -1.20
C GLU A 164 -3.75 5.56 -1.80
N PHE A 165 -4.68 4.98 -2.57
CA PHE A 165 -4.53 3.66 -3.18
C PHE A 165 -5.10 3.70 -4.57
N THR A 166 -4.32 3.24 -5.55
CA THR A 166 -4.85 3.08 -6.90
C THR A 166 -4.47 1.76 -7.54
N LEU A 167 -5.38 1.24 -8.36
CA LEU A 167 -5.13 0.17 -9.32
C LEU A 167 -5.69 0.64 -10.66
N THR A 168 -4.81 0.87 -11.63
CA THR A 168 -5.17 1.53 -12.88
C THR A 168 -4.62 0.75 -14.07
N ASP A 169 -5.41 0.61 -15.13
CA ASP A 169 -4.93 0.20 -16.45
C ASP A 169 -4.11 1.35 -17.06
N ILE A 170 -2.83 1.09 -17.32
CA ILE A 170 -1.85 2.09 -17.78
C ILE A 170 -2.23 2.62 -19.17
N ASN A 171 -2.78 1.78 -20.04
CA ASN A 171 -3.04 2.12 -21.43
C ASN A 171 -4.34 2.90 -21.58
N THR A 172 -5.38 2.54 -20.81
CA THR A 172 -6.70 3.21 -20.90
C THR A 172 -6.89 4.31 -19.86
N GLY A 173 -6.10 4.32 -18.79
CA GLY A 173 -6.29 5.19 -17.63
C GLY A 173 -7.48 4.80 -16.76
N PHE A 174 -8.16 3.69 -17.05
CA PHE A 174 -9.29 3.23 -16.26
C PHE A 174 -8.83 2.76 -14.88
N SER A 175 -9.47 3.28 -13.83
CA SER A 175 -9.13 2.96 -12.45
C SER A 175 -10.11 1.94 -11.87
N TYR A 176 -9.59 0.79 -11.46
CA TYR A 176 -10.33 -0.28 -10.76
C TYR A 176 -10.42 -0.03 -9.26
N VAL A 177 -9.42 0.67 -8.71
CA VAL A 177 -9.40 1.14 -7.32
C VAL A 177 -8.92 2.58 -7.36
N ASN A 178 -9.68 3.46 -6.72
CA ASN A 178 -9.26 4.82 -6.41
C ASN A 178 -9.85 5.17 -5.05
N MET A 179 -9.04 5.01 -4.01
CA MET A 179 -9.42 5.29 -2.63
C MET A 179 -8.47 6.33 -2.05
N SER A 180 -9.03 7.29 -1.32
CA SER A 180 -8.29 8.31 -0.59
C SER A 180 -8.98 8.58 0.73
N ASP A 181 -8.23 8.51 1.82
CA ASP A 181 -8.67 8.84 3.17
C ASP A 181 -7.76 9.94 3.73
N THR A 182 -8.37 10.97 4.30
CA THR A 182 -7.63 12.10 4.86
C THR A 182 -8.19 12.49 6.22
N THR A 183 -7.29 12.72 7.18
CA THR A 183 -7.61 13.40 8.44
C THR A 183 -6.86 14.73 8.52
N ILE A 184 -7.57 15.77 8.98
CA ILE A 184 -7.00 17.10 9.17
C ILE A 184 -7.34 17.58 10.57
N ASN A 185 -6.33 18.01 11.34
CA ASN A 185 -6.47 18.58 12.68
C ASN A 185 -7.34 17.73 13.63
N GLY A 186 -7.17 16.41 13.59
CA GLY A 186 -7.91 15.41 14.36
C GLY A 186 -9.32 15.10 13.86
N VAL A 187 -9.82 15.83 12.86
CA VAL A 187 -11.11 15.53 12.22
C VAL A 187 -10.90 14.48 11.15
N GLY A 188 -11.75 13.46 11.14
CA GLY A 188 -11.70 12.39 10.14
C GLY A 188 -10.61 11.34 10.41
N ASN A 189 -10.11 11.20 11.64
CA ASN A 189 -9.25 10.07 12.01
C ASN A 189 -9.90 8.76 11.56
N PHE A 190 -9.11 7.87 10.98
CA PHE A 190 -9.62 6.69 10.30
C PHE A 190 -8.83 5.44 10.64
N PHE A 191 -9.57 4.33 10.69
CA PHE A 191 -9.07 2.97 10.70
C PHE A 191 -10.07 2.15 9.89
N ILE A 192 -9.81 2.02 8.60
CA ILE A 192 -10.75 1.49 7.61
C ILE A 192 -10.16 0.21 7.03
N PRO A 193 -10.62 -0.97 7.48
CA PRO A 193 -10.37 -2.22 6.78
C PRO A 193 -10.99 -2.17 5.39
N PHE A 194 -10.28 -2.67 4.39
CA PHE A 194 -10.78 -2.81 3.04
C PHE A 194 -10.53 -4.21 2.49
N ALA A 195 -11.46 -4.66 1.65
CA ALA A 195 -11.38 -5.92 0.93
C ALA A 195 -11.96 -5.71 -0.47
N LEU A 196 -11.07 -5.49 -1.43
CA LEU A 196 -11.40 -5.18 -2.81
C LEU A 196 -11.08 -6.39 -3.69
N GLY A 197 -11.75 -6.48 -4.82
CA GLY A 197 -11.43 -7.51 -5.81
C GLY A 197 -12.28 -7.39 -7.06
N GLY A 198 -11.93 -8.19 -8.05
CA GLY A 198 -12.63 -8.21 -9.32
C GLY A 198 -11.89 -9.00 -10.38
N TYR A 199 -12.13 -8.64 -11.64
CA TYR A 199 -11.47 -9.21 -12.81
C TYR A 199 -10.66 -8.13 -13.51
N LEU A 200 -9.41 -8.45 -13.84
CA LEU A 200 -8.57 -7.67 -14.74
C LEU A 200 -8.50 -8.40 -16.10
N PRO A 201 -8.86 -7.77 -17.22
CA PRO A 201 -8.58 -8.31 -18.54
C PRO A 201 -7.07 -8.42 -18.83
N PRO A 202 -6.65 -8.99 -19.96
CA PRO A 202 -5.26 -8.83 -20.42
C PRO A 202 -4.92 -7.35 -20.58
N GLY A 203 -3.72 -6.93 -20.16
CA GLY A 203 -3.31 -5.53 -20.18
C GLY A 203 -2.14 -5.20 -19.26
N ASP A 204 -1.80 -3.91 -19.19
CA ASP A 204 -0.75 -3.37 -18.32
C ASP A 204 -1.37 -2.58 -17.17
N TYR A 205 -0.96 -2.89 -15.96
CA TYR A 205 -1.57 -2.36 -14.75
C TYR A 205 -0.53 -1.72 -13.86
N ARG A 206 -0.95 -0.67 -13.15
CA ARG A 206 -0.17 0.00 -12.10
C ARG A 206 -0.95 0.00 -10.80
N LEU A 207 -0.27 -0.48 -9.77
CA LEU A 207 -0.67 -0.40 -8.37
C LEU A 207 0.13 0.74 -7.72
N THR A 208 -0.53 1.64 -7.01
CA THR A 208 0.15 2.65 -6.17
C THR A 208 -0.44 2.66 -4.76
N TRP A 209 0.40 2.87 -3.77
CA TRP A 209 -0.01 3.12 -2.40
C TRP A 209 0.84 4.26 -1.82
N LEU A 210 0.19 5.24 -1.21
CA LEU A 210 0.80 6.45 -0.70
C LEU A 210 0.31 6.72 0.71
N HIS A 211 1.24 7.12 1.56
CA HIS A 211 0.96 7.83 2.79
C HIS A 211 1.75 9.10 2.91
N GLU A 212 1.11 10.08 3.54
CA GLU A 212 1.71 11.34 3.86
C GLU A 212 1.25 11.80 5.24
N SER A 213 2.19 12.27 6.05
CA SER A 213 1.93 12.92 7.33
C SER A 213 2.63 14.28 7.30
N ILE A 214 1.89 15.35 7.57
CA ILE A 214 2.38 16.73 7.60
C ILE A 214 1.98 17.38 8.90
N CYS A 215 2.96 17.92 9.63
CA CYS A 215 2.75 18.78 10.78
C CYS A 215 3.47 20.10 10.52
N THR A 216 2.72 21.20 10.32
CA THR A 216 3.31 22.51 10.01
C THR A 216 2.62 23.68 10.70
N GLY A 217 3.41 24.69 11.03
CA GLY A 217 2.98 25.96 11.62
C GLY A 217 3.56 27.15 10.85
N GLY A 218 3.05 28.34 11.15
CA GLY A 218 3.43 29.60 10.49
C GLY A 218 2.57 29.93 9.26
N ASN A 219 3.16 30.66 8.31
CA ASN A 219 2.59 30.99 7.02
C ASN A 219 2.79 29.84 6.03
N THR A 220 1.86 28.90 6.03
CA THR A 220 1.91 27.67 5.24
C THR A 220 1.14 27.81 3.93
N PRO A 221 1.35 26.92 2.94
CA PRO A 221 0.49 26.85 1.75
C PRO A 221 -1.00 26.61 2.07
N TYR A 222 -1.31 26.09 3.26
CA TYR A 222 -2.67 25.76 3.71
C TYR A 222 -3.34 26.89 4.50
N GLY A 223 -2.61 27.95 4.82
CA GLY A 223 -3.07 29.06 5.65
C GLY A 223 -2.08 29.44 6.75
N PHE A 224 -2.49 30.36 7.60
CA PHE A 224 -1.70 30.80 8.75
C PHE A 224 -2.08 29.98 10.00
N TYR A 225 -1.14 29.23 10.53
CA TYR A 225 -1.35 28.36 11.70
C TYR A 225 -0.39 28.73 12.84
N PRO A 226 -0.85 28.68 14.10
CA PRO A 226 0.01 28.70 15.26
C PRO A 226 1.17 27.71 15.18
N THR A 227 2.29 28.07 15.79
CA THR A 227 3.46 27.20 15.93
C THR A 227 3.14 26.06 16.90
N ALA A 228 3.64 24.87 16.57
CA ALA A 228 3.36 23.67 17.34
C ALA A 228 4.17 23.70 18.65
N PHE A 229 3.46 23.68 19.77
CA PHE A 229 4.03 23.39 21.08
C PHE A 229 3.54 22.02 21.54
N GLY A 230 4.44 21.02 21.61
CA GLY A 230 4.10 19.69 22.12
C GLY A 230 3.14 18.90 21.22
N GLY A 231 3.44 18.82 19.92
CA GLY A 231 2.66 18.00 18.98
C GLY A 231 2.71 16.52 19.33
N ALA A 232 1.60 15.82 19.17
CA ALA A 232 1.58 14.36 19.21
C ALA A 232 1.97 13.78 17.84
N PRO A 233 2.63 12.61 17.79
CA PRO A 233 3.07 12.02 16.52
C PRO A 233 1.87 11.73 15.64
N LEU A 234 1.82 12.37 14.47
CA LEU A 234 0.90 11.94 13.42
C LEU A 234 1.28 10.53 12.98
N VAL A 235 0.32 9.66 12.73
CA VAL A 235 0.59 8.30 12.27
C VAL A 235 -0.32 7.96 11.10
N SER A 236 0.27 7.47 10.01
CA SER A 236 -0.44 6.90 8.87
C SER A 236 0.17 5.55 8.53
N CYS A 237 -0.63 4.49 8.32
CA CYS A 237 -0.11 3.18 7.92
C CYS A 237 -1.08 2.37 7.05
N ILE A 238 -0.50 1.53 6.17
CA ILE A 238 -1.17 0.54 5.34
C ILE A 238 -0.33 -0.73 5.34
N PRO A 239 -0.68 -1.72 6.17
CA PRO A 239 -0.40 -3.11 5.85
C PRO A 239 -1.48 -3.62 4.90
N SER A 240 -1.09 -4.06 3.70
CA SER A 240 -2.03 -4.66 2.74
C SER A 240 -1.41 -5.76 1.90
N THR A 241 -2.25 -6.54 1.23
CA THR A 241 -1.83 -7.62 0.35
C THR A 241 -2.64 -7.58 -0.94
N PHE A 242 -1.94 -7.49 -2.06
CA PHE A 242 -2.48 -7.64 -3.39
C PHE A 242 -2.21 -9.05 -3.91
N SER A 243 -3.16 -9.68 -4.58
CA SER A 243 -3.02 -11.03 -5.13
C SER A 243 -3.79 -11.23 -6.42
N LEU A 244 -3.21 -12.05 -7.31
CA LEU A 244 -3.76 -12.48 -8.59
C LEU A 244 -4.06 -13.98 -8.57
N PHE A 245 -5.15 -14.35 -9.22
CA PHE A 245 -5.60 -15.74 -9.30
C PHE A 245 -6.12 -16.06 -10.71
N PRO A 246 -5.93 -17.31 -11.20
CA PRO A 246 -6.60 -17.76 -12.41
C PRO A 246 -8.12 -17.62 -12.27
N VAL A 247 -8.79 -17.17 -13.33
CA VAL A 247 -10.25 -17.28 -13.39
C VAL A 247 -10.61 -18.77 -13.55
N PRO A 248 -11.53 -19.32 -12.73
CA PRO A 248 -11.98 -20.69 -12.91
C PRO A 248 -12.57 -20.85 -14.32
N THR A 249 -12.03 -21.79 -15.10
CA THR A 249 -12.64 -22.13 -16.39
C THR A 249 -14.00 -22.81 -16.15
N PRO A 250 -15.00 -22.61 -17.02
CA PRO A 250 -16.35 -23.17 -16.85
C PRO A 250 -16.37 -24.70 -16.61
N SER A 251 -15.39 -25.42 -17.18
CA SER A 251 -15.26 -26.88 -17.02
C SER A 251 -14.90 -27.32 -15.60
N THR A 252 -14.22 -26.49 -14.80
CA THR A 252 -13.92 -26.81 -13.40
C THR A 252 -15.11 -26.56 -12.47
N ALA A 253 -15.91 -25.53 -12.72
CA ALA A 253 -17.15 -25.26 -11.96
C ALA A 253 -18.21 -26.36 -12.19
N ALA A 254 -18.28 -26.92 -13.40
CA ALA A 254 -19.15 -28.04 -13.75
C ALA A 254 -18.76 -29.36 -13.05
N ALA A 255 -17.45 -29.60 -12.83
CA ALA A 255 -16.97 -30.81 -12.16
C ALA A 255 -17.34 -30.86 -10.67
N PHE A 256 -17.30 -29.71 -9.97
CA PHE A 256 -17.71 -29.61 -8.55
C PHE A 256 -19.22 -29.76 -8.37
N SER A 257 -20.02 -29.26 -9.31
CA SER A 257 -21.48 -29.38 -9.27
C SER A 257 -21.98 -30.78 -9.64
N LEU A 258 -21.31 -31.50 -10.55
CA LEU A 258 -21.65 -32.89 -10.88
C LEU A 258 -21.26 -33.88 -9.75
N ALA A 259 -20.14 -33.66 -9.07
CA ALA A 259 -19.71 -34.50 -7.94
C ALA A 259 -20.68 -34.39 -6.73
N GLY A 260 -21.22 -33.20 -6.45
CA GLY A 260 -22.24 -32.99 -5.41
C GLY A 260 -23.59 -33.64 -5.74
N LEU A 261 -23.98 -33.66 -7.02
CA LEU A 261 -25.20 -34.31 -7.49
C LEU A 261 -25.12 -35.85 -7.48
N ILE A 262 -23.94 -36.42 -7.70
CA ILE A 262 -23.73 -37.88 -7.61
C ILE A 262 -23.68 -38.34 -6.14
N ALA A 263 -23.13 -37.53 -5.23
CA ALA A 263 -23.05 -37.85 -3.79
C ALA A 263 -24.42 -37.82 -3.09
N THR A 264 -25.37 -37.01 -3.55
CA THR A 264 -26.72 -36.91 -2.95
C THR A 264 -27.70 -37.97 -3.47
N ARG A 265 -27.43 -38.59 -4.64
CA ARG A 265 -28.31 -39.61 -5.22
C ARG A 265 -28.13 -41.03 -4.64
N ARG A 266 -27.11 -41.27 -3.83
CA ARG A 266 -26.84 -42.59 -3.20
C ARG A 266 -27.39 -42.77 -1.77
N ARG A 267 -28.12 -41.79 -1.22
CA ARG A 267 -28.81 -41.91 0.08
C ARG A 267 -30.33 -41.84 -0.05
N ARG A 268 -30.94 -42.72 -0.84
CA ARG A 268 -32.36 -43.11 -0.69
C ARG A 268 -32.54 -44.54 -1.19
N HIS A 269 -32.37 -45.49 -0.29
CA HIS A 269 -33.06 -46.78 -0.26
C HIS A 269 -33.05 -47.27 1.18
#